data_AF-A0A3G6ISP6-F1
#
_entry.id   AF-A0A3G6ISP6-F1
#
_cell.length_a   1.000
_cell.length_b   1.000
_cell.length_c   1.000
_cell.angle_alpha   90.00
_cell.angle_beta   90.00
_cell.angle_gamma   90.00
#
_symmetry.space_group_name_H-M   'P 1'
#
loop_
_entity.id
_entity.type
_entity.pdbx_description
1 polymer ?
#
loop_
_entity_poly.entity_id
_entity_poly.type
_entity_poly.pdbx_seq_one_letter_code
_entity_poly.pdbx_strand_id
1 'polypeptide(L)'
;MALTFEQAVEIARKTAGRFELDVEYIAHGEGRYQFFKKGVSNPGQLADSYVIVVFEDGSVISGSSAPRYMPTVYEILDSDGNVVKTREEIRQLRQASEAEQAALDAIDDGETGEPVPVEHPYI
;
A
#
# COMPACT_ATOMS: atom_id res chain seq x y z
N MET A 1 0.53 -21.89 -16.74
CA MET A 1 1.07 -20.83 -17.62
C MET A 1 0.82 -19.53 -16.88
N ALA A 2 1.86 -18.77 -16.55
CA ALA A 2 1.71 -17.55 -15.77
C ALA A 2 1.02 -16.47 -16.60
N LEU A 3 0.11 -15.73 -15.96
CA LEU A 3 -0.61 -14.61 -16.55
C LEU A 3 0.35 -13.48 -16.94
N THR A 4 0.19 -12.92 -18.14
CA THR A 4 0.96 -11.75 -18.58
C THR A 4 0.48 -10.47 -17.89
N PHE A 5 1.32 -9.44 -17.84
CA PHE A 5 0.94 -8.12 -17.31
C PHE A 5 -0.32 -7.56 -17.99
N GLU A 6 -0.39 -7.61 -19.32
CA GLU A 6 -1.53 -7.13 -20.11
C GLU A 6 -2.84 -7.84 -19.72
N GLN A 7 -2.77 -9.17 -19.56
CA GLN A 7 -3.91 -9.96 -19.11
C GLN A 7 -4.30 -9.58 -17.67
N ALA A 8 -3.32 -9.30 -16.79
CA ALA A 8 -3.60 -8.92 -15.41
C ALA A 8 -4.29 -7.55 -15.35
N VAL A 9 -3.85 -6.60 -16.18
CA VAL A 9 -4.50 -5.29 -16.35
C VAL A 9 -5.92 -5.45 -16.87
N GLU A 10 -6.16 -6.31 -17.86
CA GLU A 10 -7.50 -6.55 -18.39
C GLU A 10 -8.45 -7.12 -17.32
N ILE A 11 -7.98 -8.12 -16.56
CA ILE A 11 -8.72 -8.70 -15.44
C ILE A 11 -9.01 -7.65 -14.37
N ALA A 12 -8.02 -6.82 -14.03
CA ALA A 12 -8.18 -5.76 -13.05
C ALA A 12 -9.21 -4.71 -13.50
N ARG A 13 -9.15 -4.27 -14.77
CA ARG A 13 -10.13 -3.32 -15.34
C ARG A 13 -11.54 -3.89 -15.31
N LYS A 14 -11.70 -5.16 -15.68
CA LYS A 14 -13.01 -5.84 -15.62
C LYS A 14 -13.53 -5.93 -14.19
N THR A 15 -12.66 -6.23 -13.23
CA THR A 15 -13.00 -6.30 -11.79
C THR A 15 -13.30 -4.92 -11.19
N ALA A 16 -12.65 -3.87 -11.68
CA ALA A 16 -12.90 -2.50 -11.24
C ALA A 16 -14.30 -2.01 -11.62
N GLY A 17 -14.88 -2.53 -12.70
CA GLY A 17 -16.23 -2.18 -13.14
C GLY A 17 -16.31 -0.71 -13.54
N ARG A 18 -17.10 0.08 -12.81
CA ARG A 18 -17.27 1.52 -13.07
C ARG A 18 -16.14 2.41 -12.53
N PHE A 19 -15.24 1.85 -11.72
CA PHE A 19 -14.16 2.61 -11.09
C PHE A 19 -12.94 2.64 -12.01
N GLU A 20 -12.28 3.78 -12.09
CA GLU A 20 -10.98 3.89 -12.77
C GLU A 20 -9.89 3.21 -11.93
N LEU A 21 -8.96 2.53 -12.59
CA LEU A 21 -7.73 2.09 -11.94
C LEU A 21 -6.79 3.28 -11.81
N ASP A 22 -6.16 3.38 -10.65
CA ASP A 22 -4.94 4.15 -10.48
C ASP A 22 -3.79 3.31 -10.99
N VAL A 23 -3.32 3.66 -12.19
CA VAL A 23 -2.31 2.93 -12.95
C VAL A 23 -0.90 3.45 -12.70
N GLU A 24 -0.75 4.46 -11.85
CA GLU A 24 0.57 5.04 -11.52
C GLU A 24 1.37 4.13 -10.57
N TYR A 25 0.69 3.24 -9.84
CA TYR A 25 1.31 2.43 -8.77
C TYR A 25 0.91 0.95 -8.84
N ILE A 26 1.35 0.24 -9.89
CA ILE A 26 1.11 -1.21 -9.98
C ILE A 26 2.26 -1.93 -9.28
N ALA A 27 1.99 -2.57 -8.15
CA ALA A 27 3.01 -3.37 -7.47
C ALA A 27 3.02 -4.79 -8.06
N HIS A 28 4.19 -5.24 -8.52
CA HIS A 28 4.40 -6.58 -9.06
C HIS A 28 5.45 -7.34 -8.27
N GLY A 29 5.11 -8.52 -7.77
CA GLY A 29 6.02 -9.37 -7.03
C GLY A 29 5.32 -10.59 -6.43
N GLU A 30 6.10 -11.63 -6.11
CA GLU A 30 5.59 -12.85 -5.45
C GLU A 30 4.41 -13.52 -6.19
N GLY A 31 4.39 -13.47 -7.52
CA GLY A 31 3.36 -14.11 -8.35
C GLY A 31 2.01 -13.39 -8.37
N ARG A 32 1.98 -12.08 -8.06
CA ARG A 32 0.77 -11.26 -8.02
C ARG A 32 1.02 -9.83 -8.52
N TYR A 33 -0.04 -9.25 -9.07
CA TYR A 33 -0.15 -7.86 -9.48
C TYR A 33 -1.17 -7.16 -8.60
N GLN A 34 -0.82 -6.01 -8.06
CA GLN A 34 -1.70 -5.22 -7.21
C GLN A 34 -2.01 -3.88 -7.86
N PHE A 35 -3.31 -3.59 -7.99
CA PHE A 35 -3.86 -2.39 -8.59
C PHE A 35 -4.68 -1.62 -7.57
N PHE A 36 -4.67 -0.30 -7.65
CA PHE A 36 -5.49 0.58 -6.81
C PHE A 36 -6.63 1.17 -7.63
N LYS A 37 -7.78 1.46 -7.00
CA LYS A 37 -8.87 2.21 -7.63
C LYS A 37 -8.72 3.70 -7.35
N LYS A 38 -8.80 4.51 -8.40
CA LYS A 38 -8.70 5.97 -8.34
C LYS A 38 -9.91 6.58 -7.63
N GLY A 39 -9.67 7.60 -6.81
CA GLY A 39 -10.73 8.40 -6.18
C GLY A 39 -11.40 7.78 -4.94
N VAL A 40 -10.84 6.71 -4.37
CA VAL A 40 -11.32 6.14 -3.09
C VAL A 40 -10.45 6.52 -1.90
N SER A 41 -9.47 7.41 -2.09
CA SER A 41 -8.74 8.06 -0.99
C SER A 41 -9.66 9.06 -0.29
N ASN A 42 -10.36 8.61 0.73
CA ASN A 42 -11.16 9.48 1.59
C ASN A 42 -10.19 10.17 2.58
N PRO A 43 -10.06 11.51 2.59
CA PRO A 43 -9.05 12.20 3.40
C PRO A 43 -9.23 12.05 4.93
N GLY A 44 -10.36 11.48 5.38
CA GLY A 44 -10.58 11.09 6.78
C GLY A 44 -10.38 9.59 7.09
N GLN A 45 -10.02 8.76 6.10
CA GLN A 45 -9.77 7.33 6.31
C GLN A 45 -8.28 7.03 6.15
N LEU A 46 -7.63 6.71 7.27
CA LEU A 46 -6.23 6.27 7.33
C LEU A 46 -5.97 4.92 6.61
N ALA A 47 -7.01 4.21 6.18
CA ALA A 47 -6.91 3.04 5.32
C ALA A 47 -8.29 2.68 4.77
N ASP A 48 -8.49 2.84 3.47
CA ASP A 48 -9.46 2.08 2.65
C ASP A 48 -9.18 2.37 1.16
N SER A 49 -7.98 2.05 0.69
CA SER A 49 -7.75 2.01 -0.76
C SER A 49 -8.40 0.73 -1.27
N TYR A 50 -9.39 0.84 -2.17
CA TYR A 50 -9.93 -0.36 -2.82
C TYR A 50 -8.86 -0.93 -3.74
N VAL A 51 -8.33 -2.08 -3.34
CA VAL A 51 -7.28 -2.80 -4.04
C VAL A 51 -7.89 -3.95 -4.82
N ILE A 52 -7.33 -4.19 -6.00
CA ILE A 52 -7.53 -5.43 -6.77
C ILE A 52 -6.18 -6.14 -6.84
N VAL A 53 -6.16 -7.40 -6.41
CA VAL A 53 -5.00 -8.29 -6.52
C VAL A 53 -5.34 -9.35 -7.57
N VAL A 54 -4.49 -9.46 -8.58
CA VAL A 54 -4.57 -10.49 -9.62
C VAL A 54 -3.37 -11.41 -9.45
N PHE A 55 -3.62 -12.69 -9.22
CA PHE A 55 -2.57 -13.71 -9.10
C PHE A 55 -2.21 -14.25 -10.49
N GLU A 56 -0.98 -14.74 -10.65
CA GLU A 56 -0.50 -15.33 -11.91
C GLU A 56 -1.28 -16.59 -12.34
N ASP A 57 -2.04 -17.21 -11.43
CA ASP A 57 -2.96 -18.32 -11.73
C ASP A 57 -4.33 -17.87 -12.26
N GLY A 58 -4.59 -16.56 -12.34
CA GLY A 58 -5.84 -15.96 -12.78
C GLY A 58 -6.89 -15.75 -11.70
N SER A 59 -6.61 -16.13 -10.45
CA SER A 59 -7.48 -15.79 -9.32
C SER A 59 -7.41 -14.28 -9.01
N VAL A 60 -8.51 -13.75 -8.48
CA VAL A 60 -8.67 -12.31 -8.22
C VAL A 60 -9.27 -12.09 -6.84
N ILE A 61 -8.69 -11.15 -6.10
CA ILE A 61 -9.24 -10.65 -4.83
C ILE A 61 -9.45 -9.14 -4.97
N SER A 62 -10.58 -8.63 -4.47
CA SER A 62 -10.88 -7.20 -4.42
C SER A 62 -11.44 -6.82 -3.05
N GLY A 63 -10.95 -5.74 -2.44
CA GLY A 63 -11.40 -5.29 -1.11
C GLY A 63 -10.80 -3.96 -0.67
N SER A 64 -11.25 -3.43 0.46
CA SER A 64 -10.84 -2.11 0.97
C SER A 64 -9.56 -2.13 1.83
N SER A 65 -9.15 -3.30 2.32
CA SER A 65 -8.00 -3.47 3.22
C SER A 65 -6.99 -4.45 2.62
N ALA A 66 -5.92 -3.92 2.02
CA ALA A 66 -4.85 -4.75 1.46
C ALA A 66 -3.40 -4.37 1.83
N PRO A 67 -3.06 -3.94 3.07
CA PRO A 67 -1.66 -4.01 3.49
C PRO A 67 -1.11 -5.45 3.48
N ARG A 68 -1.96 -6.44 3.81
CA ARG A 68 -1.56 -7.86 3.92
C ARG A 68 -1.28 -8.56 2.60
N TYR A 69 -1.73 -8.00 1.48
CA TYR A 69 -1.58 -8.61 0.16
C TYR A 69 -0.58 -7.90 -0.74
N MET A 70 0.09 -6.84 -0.24
CA MET A 70 1.28 -6.33 -0.91
C MET A 70 2.38 -7.38 -0.89
N PRO A 71 3.07 -7.60 -2.02
CA PRO A 71 4.28 -8.40 -1.99
C PRO A 71 5.30 -7.77 -1.04
N THR A 72 6.06 -8.59 -0.34
CA THR A 72 7.13 -8.10 0.53
C THR A 72 8.28 -7.56 -0.32
N VAL A 73 8.52 -8.22 -1.45
CA VAL A 73 9.48 -7.81 -2.47
C VAL A 73 8.74 -7.56 -3.77
N TYR A 74 8.62 -6.29 -4.15
CA TYR A 74 7.92 -5.85 -5.35
C TYR A 74 8.70 -4.77 -6.09
N GLU A 75 8.39 -4.65 -7.38
CA GLU A 75 8.70 -3.49 -8.19
C GLU A 75 7.42 -2.70 -8.48
N ILE A 76 7.57 -1.43 -8.85
CA ILE A 76 6.46 -0.60 -9.31
C ILE A 76 6.53 -0.52 -10.82
N LEU A 77 5.43 -0.89 -11.46
CA LEU A 77 5.23 -0.80 -12.90
C LEU A 77 4.31 0.38 -13.24
N ASP A 78 4.54 1.02 -14.38
CA ASP A 78 3.59 1.94 -14.98
C ASP A 78 2.46 1.20 -15.72
N SER A 79 1.55 1.95 -16.33
CA SER A 79 0.41 1.40 -17.09
C SER A 79 0.79 0.57 -18.30
N ASP A 80 2.00 0.76 -18.82
CA ASP A 80 2.54 0.07 -19.99
C ASP A 80 3.41 -1.12 -19.58
N GLY A 81 3.59 -1.35 -18.27
CA GLY A 81 4.37 -2.45 -17.71
C GLY A 81 5.86 -2.13 -17.58
N ASN A 82 6.28 -0.88 -17.77
CA ASN A 82 7.67 -0.48 -17.56
C ASN A 82 7.97 -0.33 -16.07
N VAL A 83 9.18 -0.72 -15.67
CA VAL A 83 9.64 -0.58 -14.29
C VAL A 83 9.91 0.89 -13.96
N VAL A 84 9.11 1.46 -13.06
CA VAL A 84 9.27 2.82 -12.50
C VAL A 84 10.18 2.80 -11.27
N LYS A 85 10.06 1.76 -10.43
CA LYS A 85 10.97 1.50 -9.31
C LYS A 85 11.25 0.02 -9.19
N THR A 86 12.53 -0.32 -9.11
CA THR A 86 13.01 -1.69 -8.95
C THR A 86 12.79 -2.20 -7.53
N ARG A 87 12.85 -3.52 -7.36
CA ARG A 87 12.79 -4.19 -6.05
C ARG A 87 13.84 -3.68 -5.06
N GLU A 88 15.03 -3.39 -5.55
CA GLU A 88 16.14 -2.95 -4.72
C GLU A 88 15.93 -1.51 -4.25
N GLU A 89 15.44 -0.62 -5.11
CA GLU A 89 15.09 0.75 -4.72
C GLU A 89 13.96 0.76 -3.68
N ILE A 90 12.95 -0.08 -3.85
CA ILE A 90 11.88 -0.25 -2.85
C ILE A 90 12.44 -0.75 -1.51
N ARG A 91 13.39 -1.71 -1.54
CA ARG A 91 14.04 -2.21 -0.33
C ARG A 91 14.81 -1.11 0.41
N GLN A 92 15.56 -0.29 -0.33
CA GLN A 92 16.32 0.82 0.24
C GLN A 92 15.41 1.89 0.84
N LEU A 93 14.32 2.24 0.16
CA LEU A 93 13.32 3.18 0.68
C LEU A 93 12.69 2.68 1.99
N ARG A 94 12.39 1.38 2.06
CA ARG A 94 11.86 0.77 3.29
C ARG A 94 12.86 0.83 4.43
N GLN A 95 14.12 0.47 4.18
CA GLN A 95 15.17 0.53 5.19
C GLN A 95 15.41 1.97 5.69
N ALA A 96 15.39 2.95 4.79
CA ALA A 96 15.51 4.36 5.17
C ALA A 96 14.35 4.81 6.06
N SER A 97 13.11 4.44 5.71
CA SER A 97 11.93 4.76 6.51
C SER A 97 11.92 4.05 7.86
N GLU A 98 12.35 2.78 7.93
CA GLU A 98 12.49 2.04 9.20
C GLU A 98 13.57 2.68 10.10
N ALA A 99 14.68 3.15 9.52
CA ALA A 99 15.72 3.85 10.26
C ALA A 99 15.26 5.23 10.76
N GLU A 100 14.51 5.98 9.96
CA GLU A 100 13.91 7.26 10.35
C GLU A 100 12.90 7.08 11.49
N GLN A 101 12.01 6.08 11.38
CA GLN A 101 11.05 5.77 12.44
C GLN A 101 11.75 5.36 13.73
N ALA A 102 12.78 4.51 13.66
CA ALA A 102 13.55 4.11 14.83
C ALA A 102 14.27 5.31 15.48
N ALA A 103 14.73 6.28 14.69
CA ALA A 103 15.34 7.51 15.21
C ALA A 103 14.30 8.41 15.91
N LEU A 104 13.07 8.49 15.38
CA LEU A 104 11.96 9.21 16.02
C LEU A 104 11.51 8.53 17.32
N ASP A 105 11.36 7.20 17.31
CA ASP A 105 10.96 6.42 18.49
C ASP A 105 12.02 6.53 19.60
N ALA A 106 13.31 6.61 19.26
CA ALA A 106 14.38 6.81 20.23
C ALA A 106 14.39 8.22 20.86
N ILE A 107 13.72 9.21 20.26
CA ILE A 107 13.55 10.56 20.79
C ILE A 107 12.33 10.64 21.73
N ASP A 108 11.30 9.81 21.50
CA ASP A 108 10.03 9.81 22.25
C ASP A 108 10.11 9.06 23.59
N ASP A 109 11.10 8.17 23.78
CA ASP A 109 11.28 7.39 25.02
C ASP A 109 11.89 8.21 26.19
N GLY A 110 11.82 9.56 26.11
CA GLY A 110 12.59 10.49 26.94
C GLY A 110 11.83 11.34 27.96
N GLU A 111 10.50 11.47 27.92
CA GLU A 111 9.78 12.25 28.95
C GLU A 111 8.27 11.96 28.96
N THR A 112 7.84 10.90 29.66
CA THR A 112 6.47 10.88 30.21
C THR A 112 6.44 11.85 31.38
N GLY A 113 6.19 13.13 31.10
CA GLY A 113 5.92 14.13 32.11
C GLY A 113 4.87 13.62 33.09
N GLU A 114 5.14 13.74 34.40
CA GLU A 114 4.23 13.30 35.45
C GLU A 114 2.80 13.81 35.20
N PRO A 115 1.76 13.00 35.46
CA PRO A 115 0.38 13.41 35.21
C PRO A 115 0.09 14.69 35.99
N VAL A 116 -0.20 15.78 35.27
CA VAL A 116 -0.60 17.05 35.88
C VAL A 116 -1.91 16.81 36.63
N PRO A 117 -1.98 16.99 37.95
CA PRO A 117 -3.21 16.82 38.69
C PRO A 117 -4.24 17.84 38.20
N VAL A 118 -5.38 17.35 37.72
CA VAL A 118 -6.52 18.19 37.36
C VAL A 118 -7.17 18.66 38.66
N GLU A 119 -6.89 19.88 39.09
CA GLU A 119 -7.66 20.51 40.15
C GLU A 119 -9.09 20.73 39.62
N HIS A 120 -10.04 19.96 40.15
CA HIS A 120 -11.47 20.17 39.90
C HIS A 120 -11.99 21.26 40.86
N PRO A 121 -12.36 22.47 40.38
CA PRO A 121 -12.89 23.50 41.25
C PRO A 121 -14.41 23.42 41.22
N TYR A 122 -15.01 22.39 41.83
CA TYR A 122 -16.44 22.40 42.13
C TYR A 122 -16.71 21.67 43.45
N ILE A 123 -16.80 22.45 44.53
CA ILE A 123 -17.67 22.18 45.69
C ILE A 123 -18.47 23.46 45.95
#